data_AF-A0A4Z2IS65-F1
#
_entry.id   AF-A0A4Z2IS65-F1
#
_cell.length_a   1.000
_cell.length_b   1.000
_cell.length_c   1.000
_cell.angle_alpha   90.00
_cell.angle_beta   90.00
_cell.angle_gamma   90.00
#
_symmetry.space_group_name_H-M   'P 1'
#
loop_
_entity.id
_entity.type
_entity.pdbx_description
1 polymer ?
#
loop_
_entity_poly.entity_id
_entity_poly.type
_entity_poly.pdbx_seq_one_letter_code
_entity_poly.pdbx_strand_id
1 'polypeptide(L)'
;MIHQADGGDLNCIAGATSRNGAFIWDVRKGKIITRFNEHGKNGIFCISWSHKDSKRIATCSGDGFCIIRTIDGKILHKYKHPAAVFGCDWSQNNK
;
A
#
# COMPACT_ATOMS: atom_id res chain seq x y z
N MET A 1 9.08 2.53 -8.79
CA MET A 1 10.21 2.79 -7.88
C MET A 1 10.07 1.83 -6.71
N ILE A 2 11.11 1.06 -6.41
CA ILE A 2 11.15 0.18 -5.23
C ILE A 2 11.77 0.99 -4.08
N HIS A 3 11.07 1.09 -2.96
CA HIS A 3 11.60 1.71 -1.73
C HIS A 3 11.85 0.59 -0.73
N GLN A 4 13.08 0.52 -0.20
CA GLN A 4 13.50 -0.39 0.86
C GLN A 4 13.49 0.42 2.17
N ALA A 5 12.85 -0.09 3.22
CA ALA A 5 12.80 0.54 4.53
C ALA A 5 13.70 -0.25 5.48
N ASP A 6 14.58 0.45 6.23
CA ASP A 6 15.47 -0.12 7.26
C ASP A 6 15.16 0.46 8.67
N GLY A 7 14.86 -0.40 9.66
CA GLY A 7 14.23 -0.10 10.95
C GLY A 7 13.43 -1.27 11.56
N GLY A 8 13.94 -2.50 11.50
CA GLY A 8 13.27 -3.70 12.05
C GLY A 8 12.56 -4.53 10.98
N ASP A 9 13.25 -4.71 9.86
CA ASP A 9 12.58 -4.66 8.57
C ASP A 9 11.90 -5.95 8.19
N LEU A 10 10.60 -5.80 7.96
CA LEU A 10 9.96 -6.65 6.99
C LEU A 10 10.70 -6.48 5.67
N ASN A 11 11.52 -7.48 5.35
CA ASN A 11 12.14 -7.62 4.04
C ASN A 11 11.06 -7.99 3.03
N CYS A 12 10.25 -6.99 2.70
CA CYS A 12 9.05 -7.14 1.91
C CYS A 12 9.02 -6.14 0.77
N ILE A 13 8.45 -6.56 -0.34
CA ILE A 13 8.10 -5.68 -1.45
C ILE A 13 6.58 -5.53 -1.45
N ALA A 14 6.12 -4.31 -1.70
CA ALA A 14 4.73 -4.03 -2.01
C ALA A 14 4.59 -3.73 -3.51
N GLY A 15 3.53 -4.26 -4.10
CA GLY A 15 3.18 -4.00 -5.49
C GLY A 15 1.68 -3.92 -5.64
N ALA A 16 1.24 -3.21 -6.66
CA ALA A 16 -0.16 -3.07 -6.98
C ALA A 16 -0.38 -3.22 -8.47
N THR A 17 -1.61 -3.49 -8.84
CA THR A 17 -1.96 -3.89 -10.20
C THR A 17 -3.22 -3.15 -10.66
N SER A 18 -3.37 -2.99 -11.97
CA SER A 18 -4.61 -2.48 -12.57
C SER A 18 -5.79 -3.45 -12.40
N ARG A 19 -5.51 -4.71 -12.05
CA ARG A 19 -6.48 -5.77 -11.76
C ARG A 19 -5.89 -6.72 -10.74
N ASN A 20 -6.69 -7.12 -9.74
CA ASN A 20 -6.33 -8.08 -8.67
C ASN A 20 -5.68 -7.49 -7.42
N GLY A 21 -5.64 -6.15 -7.32
CA GLY A 21 -5.39 -5.45 -6.08
C GLY A 21 -3.91 -5.24 -5.77
N ALA A 22 -3.60 -5.18 -4.48
CA ALA A 22 -2.25 -4.96 -3.98
C ALA A 22 -1.73 -6.21 -3.25
N PHE A 23 -0.41 -6.34 -3.20
CA PHE A 23 0.26 -7.56 -2.80
C PHE A 23 1.50 -7.21 -1.99
N ILE A 24 1.76 -8.04 -0.97
CA ILE A 24 3.00 -8.02 -0.20
C ILE A 24 3.73 -9.32 -0.44
N TRP A 25 5.00 -9.23 -0.81
CA TRP A 25 5.91 -10.36 -0.95
C TRP A 25 6.90 -10.38 0.22
N ASP A 26 7.18 -11.56 0.76
CA ASP A 26 8.38 -11.81 1.56
C ASP A 26 9.54 -12.04 0.59
N VAL A 27 10.53 -11.15 0.62
CA VAL A 27 11.68 -11.18 -0.29
C VAL A 27 12.58 -12.39 -0.02
N ARG A 28 12.74 -12.78 1.26
CA ARG A 28 13.59 -13.93 1.62
C ARG A 28 12.98 -15.24 1.14
N LYS A 29 11.64 -15.35 1.22
CA LYS A 29 10.89 -16.55 0.79
C LYS A 29 10.50 -16.53 -0.68
N GLY A 30 10.63 -15.39 -1.36
CA GLY A 30 10.25 -15.22 -2.76
C GLY A 30 8.77 -15.44 -3.03
N LYS A 31 7.87 -15.18 -2.06
CA LYS A 31 6.44 -15.50 -2.22
C LYS A 31 5.52 -14.42 -1.67
N ILE A 32 4.32 -14.35 -2.23
CA ILE A 32 3.23 -13.50 -1.73
C ILE A 32 2.85 -13.99 -0.33
N ILE A 33 2.83 -13.06 0.63
CA ILE A 33 2.37 -13.32 2.00
C ILE A 33 1.04 -12.63 2.31
N THR A 34 0.66 -11.61 1.52
CA THR A 34 -0.63 -10.94 1.70
C THR A 34 -1.15 -10.37 0.38
N ARG A 35 -2.48 -10.41 0.22
CA ARG A 35 -3.20 -9.82 -0.91
C ARG A 35 -4.36 -8.96 -0.42
N PHE A 36 -4.53 -7.79 -1.02
CA PHE A 36 -5.54 -6.77 -0.69
C PHE A 36 -6.45 -6.55 -1.90
N ASN A 37 -7.77 -6.60 -1.70
CA ASN A 37 -8.78 -6.53 -2.79
C ASN A 37 -9.87 -5.47 -2.57
N GLU A 38 -9.66 -4.51 -1.66
CA GLU A 38 -10.69 -3.56 -1.21
C GLU A 38 -11.05 -2.52 -2.26
N HIS A 39 -10.16 -2.28 -3.22
CA HIS A 39 -10.44 -1.46 -4.39
C HIS A 39 -11.27 -2.21 -5.46
N GLY A 40 -11.61 -3.48 -5.21
CA GLY A 40 -12.49 -4.29 -6.04
C GLY A 40 -11.92 -4.50 -7.44
N LYS A 41 -12.72 -4.14 -8.45
CA LYS A 41 -12.34 -4.21 -9.88
C LYS A 41 -11.53 -3.01 -10.35
N ASN A 42 -11.35 -1.99 -9.51
CA ASN A 42 -10.67 -0.76 -9.89
C ASN A 42 -9.15 -0.92 -9.76
N GLY A 43 -8.43 -0.31 -10.68
CA GLY A 43 -6.98 -0.33 -10.68
C GLY A 43 -6.40 0.49 -9.54
N ILE A 44 -5.39 -0.07 -8.87
CA ILE A 44 -4.58 0.67 -7.90
C ILE A 44 -3.46 1.34 -8.67
N PHE A 45 -3.39 2.67 -8.58
CA PHE A 45 -2.43 3.48 -9.33
C PHE A 45 -1.14 3.73 -8.56
N CYS A 46 -1.21 3.82 -7.23
CA CYS A 46 -0.05 3.99 -6.38
C CYS A 46 -0.16 3.17 -5.10
N ILE A 47 0.99 2.74 -4.62
CA ILE A 47 1.19 2.11 -3.32
C ILE A 47 2.45 2.72 -2.70
N SER A 48 2.35 3.19 -1.46
CA SER A 48 3.49 3.80 -0.74
C SER A 48 3.55 3.27 0.69
N TRP A 49 4.77 3.00 1.13
CA TRP A 49 5.06 2.55 2.50
C TRP A 49 5.18 3.74 3.44
N SER A 50 4.73 3.56 4.67
CA SER A 50 4.99 4.54 5.71
C SER A 50 6.49 4.54 6.04
N HIS A 51 7.12 5.70 5.87
CA HIS A 51 8.54 5.92 6.17
C HIS A 51 8.85 5.79 7.67
N LYS A 52 7.82 5.73 8.54
CA LYS A 52 7.97 5.69 10.02
C LYS A 52 7.36 4.46 10.68
N ASP A 53 6.45 3.79 10.00
CA ASP A 53 5.82 2.56 10.48
C ASP A 53 5.91 1.52 9.37
N SER A 54 6.95 0.68 9.46
CA SER A 54 7.22 -0.41 8.53
C SER A 54 6.15 -1.52 8.54
N LYS A 55 5.00 -1.30 9.17
CA LYS A 55 3.84 -2.18 9.05
C LYS A 55 2.68 -1.51 8.35
N ARG A 56 2.79 -0.25 7.89
CA ARG A 56 1.72 0.48 7.23
C ARG A 56 2.02 0.80 5.78
N ILE A 57 0.97 0.72 4.97
CA ILE A 57 0.99 1.11 3.57
C ILE A 57 -0.26 1.93 3.24
N ALA A 58 -0.13 2.77 2.22
CA ALA A 58 -1.23 3.48 1.58
C ALA A 58 -1.42 2.96 0.15
N THR A 59 -2.67 2.80 -0.28
CA THR A 59 -3.03 2.50 -1.68
C THR A 59 -4.01 3.52 -2.19
N CYS A 60 -3.92 3.91 -3.46
CA CYS A 60 -4.88 4.81 -4.08
C CYS A 60 -5.33 4.29 -5.46
N SER A 61 -6.58 4.56 -5.83
CA SER A 61 -7.26 3.83 -6.90
C SER A 61 -8.22 4.68 -7.71
N GLY A 62 -8.60 4.14 -8.88
CA GLY A 62 -9.66 4.68 -9.73
C GLY A 62 -11.05 4.69 -9.09
N ASP A 63 -11.25 3.99 -7.97
CA ASP A 63 -12.49 4.04 -7.19
C ASP A 63 -12.66 5.32 -6.36
N GLY A 64 -11.66 6.21 -6.39
CA GLY A 64 -11.67 7.47 -5.64
C GLY A 64 -11.33 7.32 -4.16
N PHE A 65 -10.76 6.19 -3.73
CA PHE A 65 -10.28 6.03 -2.36
C PHE A 65 -8.77 6.02 -2.26
N CYS A 66 -8.27 6.63 -1.17
CA CYS A 66 -6.97 6.33 -0.59
C CYS A 66 -7.19 5.51 0.69
N ILE A 67 -6.60 4.32 0.78
CA ILE A 67 -6.77 3.40 1.92
C ILE A 67 -5.44 3.23 2.63
N ILE A 68 -5.44 3.50 3.94
CA ILE A 68 -4.33 3.18 4.84
C ILE A 68 -4.64 1.87 5.55
N ARG A 69 -3.66 0.97 5.59
CA ARG A 69 -3.78 -0.34 6.21
C ARG A 69 -2.46 -0.79 6.81
N THR A 70 -2.53 -1.80 7.67
CA THR A 70 -1.37 -2.59 8.03
C THR A 70 -1.11 -3.70 7.01
N ILE A 71 0.13 -4.19 6.96
CA ILE A 71 0.57 -5.25 6.05
C ILE A 71 -0.14 -6.60 6.26
N ASP A 72 -0.72 -6.84 7.44
CA ASP A 72 -1.56 -8.02 7.73
C ASP A 72 -3.01 -7.86 7.21
N GLY A 73 -3.34 -6.71 6.63
CA GLY A 73 -4.62 -6.43 6.00
C GLY A 73 -5.61 -5.62 6.83
N LYS A 74 -5.31 -5.29 8.09
CA LYS A 74 -6.21 -4.44 8.88
C LYS A 74 -6.26 -3.02 8.30
N ILE A 75 -7.45 -2.62 7.83
CA ILE A 75 -7.70 -1.27 7.37
C ILE A 75 -7.73 -0.32 8.57
N LEU A 76 -6.95 0.76 8.49
CA LEU A 76 -6.90 1.80 9.51
C LEU A 76 -7.79 2.98 9.11
N HIS A 77 -7.68 3.42 7.85
CA HIS A 77 -8.44 4.56 7.34
C HIS A 77 -8.82 4.38 5.87
N LYS A 78 -9.94 4.98 5.48
CA LYS A 78 -10.36 5.17 4.09
C LYS A 78 -10.68 6.64 3.88
N TYR A 79 -10.01 7.26 2.93
CA TYR A 79 -10.23 8.64 2.54
C TYR A 79 -10.90 8.68 1.18
N LYS A 80 -12.08 9.27 1.11
CA LYS A 80 -12.85 9.42 -0.13
C LYS A 80 -12.47 10.73 -0.81
N HIS A 81 -12.12 10.64 -2.08
CA HIS A 81 -11.89 11.77 -2.97
C HIS A 81 -13.08 11.93 -3.93
N PRO A 82 -13.28 13.12 -4.52
CA PRO A 82 -14.36 13.36 -5.48
C PRO A 82 -14.12 12.67 -6.85
N ALA A 83 -12.92 12.15 -7.10
CA ALA A 83 -12.53 11.47 -8.34
C ALA A 83 -11.40 10.46 -8.07
N ALA A 84 -10.95 9.76 -9.12
CA ALA A 84 -9.81 8.84 -9.09
C ALA A 84 -8.56 9.47 -8.44
N VAL A 85 -7.85 8.67 -7.66
CA VAL A 85 -6.64 9.11 -6.95
C VAL A 85 -5.42 8.42 -7.55
N PHE A 86 -4.57 9.20 -8.23
CA PHE A 86 -3.46 8.66 -9.01
C PHE A 86 -2.16 8.48 -8.21
N GLY A 87 -2.00 9.18 -7.10
CA GLY A 87 -0.79 9.15 -6.28
C GLY A 87 -1.08 9.31 -4.80
N CYS A 88 -0.22 8.69 -3.99
CA CYS A 88 -0.18 8.88 -2.54
C CYS A 88 1.26 8.73 -2.06
N ASP A 89 1.63 9.48 -1.03
CA ASP A 89 2.91 9.31 -0.33
C ASP A 89 2.75 9.69 1.15
N TRP A 90 3.70 9.25 1.96
CA TRP A 90 3.74 9.50 3.39
C TRP A 90 4.64 10.69 3.70
N SER A 91 4.19 11.56 4.60
CA SER A 91 5.03 12.65 5.11
C SER A 91 6.30 12.10 5.76
N GLN A 92 7.44 12.65 5.36
CA GLN A 92 8.72 12.43 6.06
C GLN A 92 8.75 13.13 7.42
N ASN A 93 7.92 14.17 7.64
CA ASN A 93 7.95 15.04 8.81
C ASN A 93 6.80 14.79 9.80
N ASN A 94 7.04 15.10 11.08
CA ASN A 94 6.24 14.72 12.26
C ASN A 94 5.31 15.83 12.79
N LYS A 95 5.07 16.92 12.05
CA LYS A 95 4.27 18.01 12.60
C LYS A 95 2.85 17.58 12.93
#